data_AF-A0A1Y1L7R9-F1
#
_entry.id   AF-A0A1Y1L7R9-F1
#
_cell.length_a   1.000
_cell.length_b   1.000
_cell.length_c   1.000
_cell.angle_alpha   90.00
_cell.angle_beta   90.00
_cell.angle_gamma   90.00
#
_symmetry.space_group_name_H-M   'P 1'
#
loop_
_entity.id
_entity.type
_entity.pdbx_description
1 polymer ?
#
loop_
_entity_poly.entity_id
_entity_poly.type
_entity_poly.pdbx_seq_one_letter_code
_entity_poly.pdbx_strand_id
1 'polypeptide(L)'
;MVCKEDVLLWFKDLEGYKRLDVMYELLSMCVPFEVRFLGSCIEEIGKHSYQELRGSAIIANDIDKLTKDSTLTQGLFDEGVRHRVLIYLSLLSASNCKCANWLYKTLLRTEWVESCVLRGNVKDENLQSELLLLFTMGLYHPAFTFDQKNFFGNMLAHVIEQRECKKHLTTKPFPSYSPGMGYNHLQTIISQHDTPSVPVKTTTVCQTDRVPHPQQTQTIIPHPISGPVEVMQMWTRPGFIGQVHPPPEVNFSFRSI
;
A
#
# COMPACT_ATOMS: atom_id res chain seq x y z
N MET A 1 6.25 26.54 0.82
CA MET A 1 5.63 25.75 1.90
C MET A 1 4.71 24.76 1.20
N VAL A 2 4.92 23.45 1.38
CA VAL A 2 4.06 22.43 0.76
C VAL A 2 2.79 22.33 1.60
N CYS A 3 1.60 22.48 1.01
CA CYS A 3 0.34 22.34 1.74
C CYS A 3 -0.22 20.91 1.66
N LYS A 4 -1.22 20.61 2.50
CA LYS A 4 -1.84 19.28 2.58
C LYS A 4 -2.41 18.86 1.23
N GLU A 5 -3.04 19.78 0.52
CA GLU A 5 -3.68 19.55 -0.76
C GLU A 5 -2.65 19.13 -1.82
N ASP A 6 -1.49 19.77 -1.84
CA ASP A 6 -0.37 19.42 -2.74
C ASP A 6 0.12 17.99 -2.47
N VAL A 7 0.24 17.59 -1.19
CA VAL A 7 0.64 16.22 -0.81
C VAL A 7 -0.39 15.20 -1.27
N LEU A 8 -1.69 15.50 -1.13
CA LEU A 8 -2.74 14.59 -1.57
C LEU A 8 -2.80 14.43 -3.09
N LEU A 9 -2.60 15.52 -3.83
CA LEU A 9 -2.50 15.49 -5.29
C LEU A 9 -1.29 14.67 -5.74
N TRP A 10 -0.12 14.93 -5.15
CA TRP A 10 1.08 14.13 -5.41
C TRP A 10 0.86 12.64 -5.12
N PHE A 11 0.29 12.30 -3.96
CA PHE A 11 0.04 10.91 -3.58
C PHE A 11 -0.92 10.20 -4.54
N LYS A 12 -1.93 10.92 -5.04
CA LYS A 12 -2.92 10.38 -5.99
C LYS A 12 -2.26 9.96 -7.30
N ASP A 13 -1.25 10.70 -7.75
CA ASP A 13 -0.55 10.47 -9.03
C ASP A 13 0.56 9.41 -8.92
N LEU A 14 0.82 8.88 -7.73
CA LEU A 14 1.75 7.77 -7.53
C LEU A 14 1.17 6.45 -8.06
N GLU A 15 2.09 5.63 -8.57
CA GLU A 15 1.80 4.25 -8.94
C GLU A 15 1.43 3.39 -7.72
N GLY A 16 0.70 2.29 -7.95
CA GLY A 16 0.17 1.45 -6.87
C GLY A 16 1.20 1.02 -5.83
N TYR A 17 2.38 0.59 -6.26
CA TYR A 17 3.46 0.16 -5.37
C TYR A 17 4.06 1.31 -4.55
N LYS A 18 4.23 2.51 -5.15
CA LYS A 18 4.70 3.71 -4.45
C LYS A 18 3.71 4.19 -3.40
N ARG A 19 2.40 4.09 -3.69
CA ARG A 19 1.36 4.42 -2.69
C ARG A 19 1.45 3.48 -1.49
N LEU A 20 1.61 2.18 -1.74
CA LEU A 20 1.73 1.19 -0.65
C LEU A 20 2.99 1.42 0.19
N ASP A 21 4.12 1.72 -0.46
CA ASP A 21 5.38 2.08 0.18
C ASP A 21 5.25 3.30 1.10
N VAL A 22 4.74 4.42 0.57
CA VAL A 22 4.51 5.64 1.35
C VAL A 22 3.53 5.39 2.49
N MET A 23 2.43 4.67 2.27
CA MET A 23 1.48 4.35 3.32
C MET A 23 2.09 3.51 4.44
N TYR A 24 2.91 2.51 4.09
CA TYR A 24 3.60 1.68 5.08
C TYR A 24 4.57 2.52 5.92
N GLU A 25 5.39 3.35 5.28
CA GLU A 25 6.33 4.24 5.98
C GLU A 25 5.59 5.22 6.90
N LEU A 26 4.51 5.85 6.44
CA LEU A 26 3.68 6.74 7.26
C LEU A 26 3.09 6.01 8.47
N LEU A 27 2.50 4.83 8.27
CA LEU A 27 1.95 4.02 9.36
C LEU A 27 3.03 3.57 10.36
N SER A 28 4.27 3.36 9.89
CA SER A 28 5.40 2.96 10.74
C SER A 28 5.86 4.08 11.68
N MET A 29 5.59 5.34 11.33
CA MET A 29 5.88 6.52 12.14
C MET A 29 4.77 6.85 13.15
N CYS A 30 3.58 6.28 12.99
CA CYS A 30 2.46 6.46 13.92
C CYS A 30 2.70 5.74 15.25
N VAL A 31 2.12 6.28 16.33
CA VAL A 31 2.14 5.60 17.64
C VAL A 31 1.03 4.53 17.73
N PRO A 32 1.11 3.54 18.64
CA PRO A 32 0.24 2.36 18.60
C PRO A 32 -1.27 2.63 18.60
N PHE A 33 -1.74 3.63 19.35
CA PHE A 33 -3.18 3.95 19.39
C PHE A 33 -3.67 4.63 18.09
N GLU A 34 -2.80 5.38 17.40
CA GLU A 34 -3.12 5.96 16.10
C GLU A 34 -3.27 4.86 15.04
N VAL A 35 -2.34 3.90 15.03
CA VAL A 35 -2.44 2.72 14.14
C VAL A 35 -3.73 1.94 14.43
N ARG A 36 -4.10 1.76 15.70
CA ARG A 36 -5.35 1.07 16.09
C ARG A 36 -6.60 1.82 15.60
N PHE A 37 -6.60 3.15 15.74
CA PHE A 37 -7.67 4.00 15.23
C PHE A 37 -7.77 3.92 13.70
N LEU A 38 -6.65 4.07 12.99
CA LEU A 38 -6.57 3.96 11.53
C LEU A 38 -7.04 2.59 11.03
N GLY A 39 -6.74 1.51 11.76
CA GLY A 39 -7.27 0.18 11.45
C GLY A 39 -8.80 0.16 11.38
N SER A 40 -9.49 0.83 12.32
CA SER A 40 -10.96 0.91 12.30
C SER A 40 -11.48 1.71 11.11
N CYS A 41 -10.79 2.80 10.74
CA CYS A 41 -11.12 3.59 9.56
C CYS A 41 -10.94 2.78 8.26
N ILE A 42 -9.86 1.99 8.17
CA ILE A 42 -9.57 1.15 7.00
C ILE A 42 -10.62 0.05 6.84
N GLU A 43 -11.03 -0.59 7.95
CA GLU A 43 -12.11 -1.60 7.95
C GLU A 43 -13.42 -1.00 7.39
N GLU A 44 -13.78 0.21 7.82
CA GLU A 44 -15.00 0.89 7.35
C GLU A 44 -14.91 1.28 5.86
N ILE A 45 -13.76 1.74 5.39
CA ILE A 45 -13.53 2.08 3.97
C ILE A 45 -13.62 0.81 3.09
N GLY A 46 -13.06 -0.31 3.56
CA GLY A 46 -12.98 -1.57 2.81
C GLY A 46 -14.23 -2.47 2.88
N LYS A 47 -15.25 -2.11 3.66
CA LYS A 47 -16.37 -3.00 4.03
C LYS A 47 -17.12 -3.59 2.84
N HIS A 48 -17.22 -2.87 1.72
CA HIS A 48 -17.93 -3.34 0.53
C HIS A 48 -17.14 -4.45 -0.19
N SER A 49 -15.84 -4.26 -0.35
CA SER A 49 -14.95 -5.25 -0.97
C SER A 49 -14.81 -6.53 -0.13
N TYR A 50 -15.10 -6.47 1.17
CA TYR A 50 -15.03 -7.64 2.05
C TYR A 50 -15.95 -8.79 1.59
N GLN A 51 -17.20 -8.49 1.23
CA GLN A 51 -18.15 -9.53 0.81
C GLN A 51 -17.80 -10.08 -0.56
N GLU A 52 -17.40 -9.22 -1.50
CA GLU A 52 -17.00 -9.59 -2.85
C GLU A 52 -15.76 -10.50 -2.85
N LEU A 53 -14.81 -10.22 -1.96
CA LEU A 53 -13.52 -10.93 -1.89
C LEU A 53 -13.50 -12.08 -0.87
N ARG A 54 -14.62 -12.35 -0.18
CA ARG A 54 -14.68 -13.37 0.86
C ARG A 54 -14.25 -14.76 0.38
N GLY A 55 -14.66 -15.16 -0.82
CA GLY A 55 -14.26 -16.44 -1.43
C GLY A 55 -12.75 -16.52 -1.63
N SER A 56 -12.15 -15.47 -2.20
CA SER A 56 -10.71 -15.36 -2.39
C SER A 56 -9.93 -15.36 -1.07
N ALA A 57 -10.46 -14.69 -0.04
CA ALA A 57 -9.85 -14.65 1.29
C ALA A 57 -9.79 -16.04 1.94
N ILE A 58 -10.84 -16.85 1.76
CA ILE A 58 -10.86 -18.24 2.23
C ILE A 58 -9.78 -19.06 1.53
N ILE A 59 -9.63 -18.93 0.21
CA ILE A 59 -8.60 -19.66 -0.55
C ILE A 59 -7.20 -19.21 -0.12
N ALA A 60 -6.96 -17.90 -0.07
CA ALA A 60 -5.66 -17.33 0.31
C ALA A 60 -5.17 -17.79 1.70
N ASN A 61 -6.09 -18.14 2.60
CA ASN A 61 -5.78 -18.50 3.99
C ASN A 61 -5.93 -20.00 4.32
N ASP A 62 -6.27 -20.83 3.34
CA ASP A 62 -6.48 -22.26 3.51
C ASP A 62 -5.53 -23.04 2.60
N ILE A 63 -4.50 -23.66 3.17
CA ILE A 63 -3.42 -24.30 2.41
C ILE A 63 -3.94 -25.42 1.49
N ASP A 64 -4.97 -26.15 1.92
CA ASP A 64 -5.55 -27.24 1.14
C ASP A 64 -6.32 -26.73 -0.06
N LYS A 65 -6.98 -25.58 0.06
CA LYS A 65 -7.67 -24.93 -1.06
C LYS A 65 -6.69 -24.24 -1.99
N LEU A 66 -5.71 -23.54 -1.42
CA LEU A 66 -4.70 -22.79 -2.16
C LEU A 66 -3.87 -23.71 -3.07
N THR A 67 -3.41 -24.84 -2.54
CA THR A 67 -2.62 -25.83 -3.29
C THR A 67 -3.41 -26.52 -4.41
N LYS A 68 -4.74 -26.60 -4.27
CA LYS A 68 -5.65 -27.22 -5.25
C LYS A 68 -6.24 -26.23 -6.24
N ASP A 69 -5.90 -24.95 -6.13
CA ASP A 69 -6.39 -23.94 -7.06
C ASP A 69 -5.72 -24.11 -8.43
N SER A 70 -6.43 -24.80 -9.32
CA SER A 70 -5.98 -25.06 -10.69
C SER A 70 -5.77 -23.79 -11.51
N THR A 71 -6.36 -22.67 -11.09
CA THR A 71 -6.18 -21.40 -11.79
C THR A 71 -4.77 -20.83 -11.65
N LEU A 72 -3.95 -21.33 -10.71
CA LEU A 72 -2.58 -20.88 -10.48
C LEU A 72 -1.52 -21.65 -11.31
N THR A 73 -1.94 -22.63 -12.11
CA THR A 73 -1.04 -23.57 -12.81
C THR A 73 -0.10 -22.91 -13.83
N GLN A 74 -0.54 -21.82 -14.45
CA GLN A 74 0.25 -21.06 -15.43
C GLN A 74 1.27 -20.11 -14.77
N GLY A 75 1.35 -20.02 -13.44
CA GLY A 75 2.33 -19.15 -12.78
C GLY A 75 2.27 -17.68 -13.21
N LEU A 76 3.28 -16.88 -12.88
CA LEU A 76 3.22 -15.42 -13.06
C LEU A 76 3.39 -14.94 -14.52
N PHE A 77 3.64 -15.81 -15.49
CA PHE A 77 3.65 -15.40 -16.89
C PHE A 77 2.23 -15.09 -17.40
N ASP A 78 1.21 -15.70 -16.80
CA ASP A 78 -0.19 -15.42 -17.09
C ASP A 78 -0.71 -14.21 -16.30
N GLU A 79 -1.40 -13.30 -16.97
CA GLU A 79 -1.97 -12.09 -16.37
C GLU A 79 -3.07 -12.40 -15.36
N GLY A 80 -3.93 -13.38 -15.64
CA GLY A 80 -4.99 -13.81 -14.75
C GLY A 80 -4.44 -14.37 -13.43
N VAL A 81 -3.33 -15.12 -13.49
CA VAL A 81 -2.62 -15.60 -12.31
C VAL A 81 -2.01 -14.43 -11.53
N ARG A 82 -1.32 -13.49 -12.17
CA ARG A 82 -0.73 -12.33 -11.48
C ARG A 82 -1.78 -11.53 -10.73
N HIS A 83 -2.90 -11.21 -11.37
CA HIS A 83 -4.01 -10.50 -10.75
C HIS A 83 -4.57 -11.26 -9.53
N ARG A 84 -4.71 -12.58 -9.66
CA ARG A 84 -5.18 -13.44 -8.56
C ARG A 84 -4.21 -13.50 -7.39
N VAL A 85 -2.91 -13.56 -7.66
CA VAL A 85 -1.88 -13.55 -6.61
C VAL A 85 -1.87 -12.20 -5.89
N LEU A 86 -2.06 -11.08 -6.60
CA LEU A 86 -2.24 -9.76 -5.97
C LEU A 86 -3.43 -9.76 -5.00
N ILE A 87 -4.57 -10.34 -5.40
CA ILE A 87 -5.74 -10.50 -4.52
C ILE A 87 -5.42 -11.43 -3.34
N TYR A 88 -4.72 -12.54 -3.56
CA TYR A 88 -4.39 -13.46 -2.46
C TYR A 88 -3.44 -12.83 -1.46
N LEU A 89 -2.45 -12.06 -1.89
CA LEU A 89 -1.56 -11.33 -0.99
C LEU A 89 -2.27 -10.20 -0.24
N SER A 90 -3.30 -9.55 -0.81
CA SER A 90 -4.05 -8.49 -0.11
C SER A 90 -4.98 -9.04 0.96
N LEU A 91 -5.38 -10.31 0.83
CA LEU A 91 -6.32 -10.99 1.74
C LEU A 91 -5.63 -11.99 2.68
N LEU A 92 -4.33 -12.23 2.49
CA LEU A 92 -3.55 -13.14 3.31
C LEU A 92 -3.47 -12.60 4.75
N SER A 93 -3.74 -13.47 5.72
CA SER A 93 -3.64 -13.08 7.13
C SER A 93 -2.17 -12.86 7.51
N ALA A 94 -1.93 -11.81 8.31
CA ALA A 94 -0.62 -11.43 8.81
C ALA A 94 0.12 -12.57 9.54
N SER A 95 -0.61 -13.51 10.14
CA SER A 95 -0.03 -14.65 10.87
C SER A 95 0.05 -15.94 10.05
N ASN A 96 -0.41 -15.95 8.80
CA ASN A 96 -0.50 -17.17 8.00
C ASN A 96 0.77 -17.45 7.20
N CYS A 97 1.85 -17.75 7.93
CA CYS A 97 3.16 -18.03 7.35
C CYS A 97 3.16 -19.28 6.45
N LYS A 98 2.21 -20.21 6.65
CA LYS A 98 2.09 -21.44 5.85
C LYS A 98 1.68 -21.12 4.41
N CYS A 99 0.58 -20.39 4.23
CA CYS A 99 0.14 -19.96 2.90
C CYS A 99 1.12 -18.97 2.27
N ALA A 100 1.67 -18.04 3.06
CA ALA A 100 2.72 -17.13 2.58
C ALA A 100 3.91 -17.88 1.98
N ASN A 101 4.43 -18.88 2.72
CA ASN A 101 5.56 -19.68 2.28
C ASN A 101 5.24 -20.52 1.03
N TRP A 102 4.00 -20.98 0.89
CA TRP A 102 3.57 -21.67 -0.34
C TRP A 102 3.55 -20.71 -1.53
N LEU A 103 2.90 -19.54 -1.42
CA LEU A 103 2.89 -18.52 -2.47
C LEU A 103 4.32 -18.12 -2.87
N TYR A 104 5.20 -17.95 -1.88
CA TYR A 104 6.61 -17.67 -2.09
C TYR A 104 7.29 -18.75 -2.93
N LYS A 105 7.25 -20.00 -2.47
CA LYS A 105 8.00 -21.10 -3.11
C LYS A 105 7.42 -21.50 -4.47
N THR A 106 6.11 -21.41 -4.64
CA THR A 106 5.43 -21.96 -5.82
C THR A 106 5.28 -20.93 -6.93
N LEU A 107 5.08 -19.65 -6.60
CA LEU A 107 4.74 -18.62 -7.59
C LEU A 107 5.76 -17.50 -7.66
N LEU A 108 6.20 -16.97 -6.51
CA LEU A 108 7.01 -15.74 -6.47
C LEU A 108 8.52 -16.01 -6.61
N ARG A 109 9.02 -17.16 -6.15
CA ARG A 109 10.41 -17.60 -6.30
C ARG A 109 10.49 -18.71 -7.34
N THR A 110 10.39 -18.33 -8.60
CA THR A 110 10.49 -19.26 -9.73
C THR A 110 11.58 -18.79 -10.71
N GLU A 111 12.15 -19.73 -11.46
CA GLU A 111 13.16 -19.45 -12.49
C GLU A 111 12.68 -18.43 -13.52
N TRP A 112 11.38 -18.44 -13.85
CA TRP A 112 10.80 -17.47 -14.75
C TRP A 112 10.84 -16.07 -14.15
N VAL A 113 10.43 -15.90 -12.89
CA VAL A 113 10.45 -14.60 -12.21
C VAL A 113 11.87 -14.07 -12.13
N GLU A 114 12.81 -14.88 -11.65
CA GLU A 114 14.22 -14.47 -11.53
C GLU A 114 14.82 -14.15 -12.90
N SER A 115 14.54 -14.95 -13.94
CA SER A 115 14.99 -14.66 -15.30
C SER A 115 14.39 -13.37 -15.87
N CYS A 116 13.09 -13.15 -15.64
CA CYS A 116 12.35 -11.99 -16.11
C CYS A 116 12.93 -10.70 -15.47
N VAL A 117 13.12 -10.74 -14.16
CA VAL A 117 13.56 -9.60 -13.34
C VAL A 117 15.07 -9.38 -13.42
N LEU A 118 15.93 -10.40 -13.41
CA LEU A 118 17.38 -10.19 -13.38
C LEU A 118 17.98 -9.96 -14.77
N ARG A 119 17.39 -10.52 -15.82
CA ARG A 119 17.92 -10.36 -17.20
C ARG A 119 17.33 -9.16 -17.95
N GLY A 120 16.53 -8.32 -17.31
CA GLY A 120 16.00 -7.10 -17.93
C GLY A 120 15.04 -7.35 -19.10
N ASN A 121 14.35 -8.50 -19.13
CA ASN A 121 13.48 -8.85 -20.25
C ASN A 121 12.03 -8.38 -20.07
N VAL A 122 11.70 -7.69 -18.98
CA VAL A 122 10.36 -7.16 -18.74
C VAL A 122 10.15 -5.90 -19.57
N LYS A 123 9.71 -6.04 -20.82
CA LYS A 123 9.42 -4.86 -21.68
C LYS A 123 8.01 -4.30 -21.49
N ASP A 124 7.10 -5.14 -21.03
CA ASP A 124 5.70 -4.82 -20.78
C ASP A 124 5.55 -4.02 -19.49
N GLU A 125 5.01 -2.81 -19.61
CA GLU A 125 4.77 -1.89 -18.50
C GLU A 125 3.70 -2.40 -17.53
N ASN A 126 2.71 -3.14 -18.02
CA ASN A 126 1.67 -3.70 -17.16
C ASN A 126 2.27 -4.78 -16.27
N LEU A 127 3.02 -5.71 -16.88
CA LEU A 127 3.77 -6.73 -16.15
C LEU A 127 4.75 -6.10 -15.13
N GLN A 128 5.51 -5.07 -15.52
CA GLN A 128 6.37 -4.36 -14.56
C GLN A 128 5.58 -3.79 -13.38
N SER A 129 4.44 -3.13 -13.65
CA SER A 129 3.61 -2.51 -12.61
C SER A 129 3.08 -3.54 -11.61
N GLU A 130 2.63 -4.70 -12.12
CA GLU A 130 2.15 -5.81 -11.29
C GLU A 130 3.28 -6.45 -10.48
N LEU A 131 4.46 -6.65 -11.08
CA LEU A 131 5.64 -7.18 -10.37
C LEU A 131 6.12 -6.22 -9.27
N LEU A 132 6.18 -4.92 -9.56
CA LEU A 132 6.52 -3.89 -8.56
C LEU A 132 5.54 -3.96 -7.37
N LEU A 133 4.25 -4.08 -7.65
CA LEU A 133 3.23 -4.18 -6.61
C LEU A 133 3.35 -5.50 -5.83
N LEU A 134 3.50 -6.64 -6.51
CA LEU A 134 3.68 -7.96 -5.88
C LEU A 134 4.88 -7.99 -4.94
N PHE A 135 6.04 -7.50 -5.38
CA PHE A 135 7.23 -7.48 -4.55
C PHE A 135 7.14 -6.48 -3.40
N THR A 136 6.48 -5.33 -3.60
CA THR A 136 6.22 -4.38 -2.50
C THR A 136 5.30 -5.00 -1.45
N MET A 137 4.22 -5.69 -1.87
CA MET A 137 3.35 -6.43 -0.95
C MET A 137 4.13 -7.52 -0.21
N GLY A 138 4.95 -8.31 -0.91
CA GLY A 138 5.78 -9.34 -0.29
C GLY A 138 6.79 -8.78 0.74
N LEU A 139 7.44 -7.66 0.41
CA LEU A 139 8.41 -6.97 1.26
C LEU A 139 7.79 -6.53 2.60
N TYR A 140 6.59 -5.95 2.56
CA TYR A 140 5.93 -5.40 3.74
C TYR A 140 5.02 -6.39 4.48
N HIS A 141 4.51 -7.42 3.81
CA HIS A 141 3.52 -8.31 4.40
C HIS A 141 4.09 -9.10 5.61
N PRO A 142 3.43 -9.09 6.79
CA PRO A 142 3.99 -9.67 8.01
C PRO A 142 4.24 -11.18 7.99
N ALA A 143 3.46 -11.94 7.21
CA ALA A 143 3.55 -13.41 7.17
C ALA A 143 4.80 -13.96 6.47
N PHE A 144 5.58 -13.12 5.78
CA PHE A 144 6.85 -13.54 5.16
C PHE A 144 8.01 -13.43 6.13
N THR A 145 8.96 -14.36 6.02
CA THR A 145 10.19 -14.34 6.81
C THR A 145 11.13 -13.24 6.35
N PHE A 146 12.13 -12.94 7.17
CA PHE A 146 13.17 -11.97 6.83
C PHE A 146 13.86 -12.29 5.48
N ASP A 147 14.25 -13.56 5.26
CA ASP A 147 14.92 -13.97 4.01
C ASP A 147 14.02 -13.81 2.78
N GLN A 148 12.72 -14.11 2.93
CA GLN A 148 11.73 -13.93 1.87
C GLN A 148 11.57 -12.44 1.54
N LYS A 149 11.51 -11.58 2.56
CA LYS A 149 11.46 -10.12 2.40
C LYS A 149 12.71 -9.56 1.74
N ASN A 150 13.89 -10.06 2.12
CA ASN A 150 15.15 -9.67 1.48
C ASN A 150 15.16 -10.03 0.00
N PHE A 151 14.66 -11.22 -0.37
CA PHE A 151 14.46 -11.59 -1.78
C PHE A 151 13.53 -10.61 -2.50
N PHE A 152 12.37 -10.29 -1.93
CA PHE A 152 11.43 -9.35 -2.54
C PHE A 152 12.03 -7.95 -2.70
N GLY A 153 12.79 -7.46 -1.71
CA GLY A 153 13.49 -6.19 -1.80
C GLY A 153 14.50 -6.14 -2.94
N ASN A 154 15.29 -7.21 -3.11
CA ASN A 154 16.24 -7.31 -4.22
C ASN A 154 15.53 -7.34 -5.58
N MET A 155 14.46 -8.14 -5.72
CA MET A 155 13.69 -8.18 -6.97
C MET A 155 13.02 -6.84 -7.27
N LEU A 156 12.45 -6.19 -6.26
CA LEU A 156 11.84 -4.87 -6.38
C LEU A 156 12.84 -3.82 -6.89
N ALA A 157 14.05 -3.80 -6.32
CA ALA A 157 15.11 -2.88 -6.73
C ALA A 157 15.48 -3.06 -8.21
N HIS A 158 15.60 -4.30 -8.70
CA HIS A 158 15.90 -4.57 -10.10
C HIS A 158 14.79 -4.13 -11.06
N VAL A 159 13.51 -4.35 -10.70
CA VAL A 159 12.39 -3.87 -11.56
C VAL A 159 12.32 -2.35 -11.58
N ILE A 160 12.59 -1.67 -10.45
CA ILE A 160 12.67 -0.20 -10.38
C ILE A 160 13.80 0.30 -11.30
N GLU A 161 14.99 -0.28 -11.20
CA GLU A 161 16.15 0.10 -12.02
C GLU A 161 15.83 0.00 -13.52
N GLN A 162 15.20 -1.10 -13.94
CA GLN A 162 14.79 -1.30 -15.35
C GLN A 162 13.81 -0.24 -15.84
N ARG A 163 12.84 0.11 -14.99
CA ARG A 163 11.83 1.12 -15.31
C ARG A 163 12.44 2.51 -15.45
N GLU A 164 13.36 2.88 -14.58
CA GLU A 164 14.01 4.19 -14.64
C GLU A 164 15.02 4.28 -15.80
N CYS A 165 15.81 3.23 -16.08
CA CYS A 165 16.68 3.19 -17.26
C CYS A 165 15.91 3.40 -18.57
N LYS A 166 14.71 2.81 -18.71
CA LYS A 166 13.87 2.98 -19.91
C LYS A 166 13.41 4.42 -20.12
N LYS A 167 13.06 5.14 -19.03
CA LYS A 167 12.64 6.56 -19.10
C LYS A 167 13.79 7.47 -19.56
N HIS A 168 15.02 7.17 -19.15
CA HIS A 168 16.20 7.93 -19.60
C HIS A 168 16.52 7.74 -21.09
N LEU A 169 16.28 6.56 -21.67
CA LEU A 169 16.49 6.32 -23.11
C LEU A 169 15.42 6.98 -24.00
N THR A 170 14.20 7.20 -23.49
CA THR A 170 13.12 7.85 -24.26
C THR A 170 13.17 9.38 -24.22
N THR A 171 14.03 9.96 -23.38
CA THR A 171 14.23 11.41 -23.33
C THR A 171 15.27 11.81 -24.39
N LYS A 172 14.81 12.21 -25.59
CA LYS A 172 15.68 12.85 -26.60
C LYS A 172 16.44 14.03 -25.94
N PRO A 173 17.72 14.26 -26.27
CA PRO A 173 18.45 15.42 -25.77
C PRO A 173 17.91 16.68 -26.45
N PHE A 174 16.91 17.32 -25.84
CA PHE A 174 16.62 18.73 -26.09
C PHE A 174 17.47 19.57 -25.12
N PRO A 175 17.96 20.75 -25.55
CA PRO A 175 18.92 21.51 -24.77
C PRO A 175 18.32 21.94 -23.44
N SER A 176 19.08 21.68 -22.39
CA SER A 176 18.85 22.12 -21.02
C SER A 176 18.50 23.61 -20.92
N TYR A 177 17.35 23.93 -20.33
CA TYR A 177 17.15 25.19 -19.63
C TYR A 177 17.03 24.89 -18.14
N SER A 178 17.99 25.41 -17.38
CA SER A 178 18.06 25.34 -15.92
C SER A 178 16.93 26.16 -15.26
N PRO A 179 16.42 25.76 -14.08
CA PRO A 179 15.41 26.52 -13.36
C PRO A 179 16.02 27.79 -12.73
N GLY A 180 15.90 28.92 -13.41
CA GLY A 180 16.15 30.25 -12.87
C GLY A 180 14.83 30.91 -12.50
N MET A 181 14.71 31.37 -11.26
CA MET A 181 13.61 32.18 -10.77
C MET A 181 13.31 33.37 -11.70
N GLY A 182 12.03 33.61 -11.98
CA GLY A 182 11.58 34.81 -12.68
C GLY A 182 10.05 34.87 -12.73
N TYR A 183 9.45 35.48 -11.71
CA TYR A 183 8.09 36.02 -11.83
C TYR A 183 8.09 37.10 -12.91
N ASN A 184 7.12 37.08 -13.82
CA ASN A 184 6.69 38.32 -14.46
C ASN A 184 5.17 38.37 -14.64
N HIS A 185 4.68 39.45 -14.06
CA HIS A 185 3.40 40.14 -14.15
C HIS A 185 2.93 40.31 -15.60
N LEU A 186 1.62 40.13 -15.81
CA LEU A 186 0.88 40.79 -16.89
C LEU A 186 -0.42 41.35 -16.31
N GLN A 187 -0.44 42.67 -16.07
CA GLN A 187 -1.68 43.46 -16.02
C GLN A 187 -1.98 44.05 -17.41
N THR A 188 -3.20 43.76 -17.86
CA THR A 188 -4.22 44.69 -18.36
C THR A 188 -3.91 45.60 -19.56
N ILE A 189 -4.68 45.41 -20.65
CA ILE A 189 -5.28 46.50 -21.43
C ILE A 189 -6.76 46.17 -21.72
N ILE A 190 -7.62 47.18 -21.51
CA ILE A 190 -9.09 47.22 -21.59
C ILE A 190 -9.55 47.70 -22.97
N SER A 191 -10.70 47.21 -23.46
CA SER A 191 -11.72 47.99 -24.21
C SER A 191 -13.05 47.19 -24.22
N GLN A 192 -14.09 47.61 -23.45
CA GLN A 192 -15.34 48.29 -23.88
C GLN A 192 -16.18 47.49 -24.90
N HIS A 193 -17.51 47.31 -24.88
CA HIS A 193 -18.72 47.72 -24.13
C HIS A 193 -19.84 46.82 -24.76
N ASP A 194 -20.76 46.15 -24.06
CA ASP A 194 -22.17 46.58 -23.88
C ASP A 194 -22.99 45.43 -23.23
N THR A 195 -23.92 45.80 -22.34
CA THR A 195 -25.04 45.00 -21.78
C THR A 195 -26.34 45.44 -22.50
N PRO A 196 -27.53 44.77 -22.48
CA PRO A 196 -28.13 44.22 -21.24
C PRO A 196 -29.20 43.09 -21.34
N SER A 197 -29.64 42.71 -20.13
CA SER A 197 -31.03 42.38 -19.72
C SER A 197 -31.43 40.91 -19.50
N VAL A 198 -31.87 40.68 -18.25
CA VAL A 198 -32.57 39.50 -17.69
C VAL A 198 -34.07 39.67 -17.97
N PRO A 199 -34.88 38.59 -17.99
CA PRO A 199 -35.82 38.44 -16.86
C PRO A 199 -36.06 36.99 -16.40
N VAL A 200 -36.37 36.91 -15.10
CA VAL A 200 -36.85 35.78 -14.30
C VAL A 200 -38.29 35.38 -14.67
N LYS A 201 -38.64 34.09 -14.53
CA LYS A 201 -40.02 33.66 -14.20
C LYS A 201 -40.05 32.52 -13.16
N THR A 202 -41.06 32.62 -12.32
CA THR A 202 -41.32 31.94 -11.03
C THR A 202 -42.47 30.92 -11.16
N THR A 203 -42.62 30.05 -10.15
CA THR A 203 -43.87 29.37 -9.64
C THR A 203 -44.31 28.09 -10.39
N THR A 204 -44.73 26.93 -9.83
CA THR A 204 -45.70 26.58 -8.73
C THR A 204 -45.62 25.03 -8.48
N VAL A 205 -45.50 24.47 -7.26
CA VAL A 205 -46.50 23.76 -6.37
C VAL A 205 -47.38 22.69 -7.10
N CYS A 206 -47.66 21.44 -6.70
CA CYS A 206 -48.06 20.78 -5.42
C CYS A 206 -48.07 19.22 -5.52
N GLN A 207 -47.94 18.49 -4.37
CA GLN A 207 -48.66 17.26 -3.85
C GLN A 207 -48.93 16.02 -4.77
N THR A 208 -49.08 14.74 -4.39
CA THR A 208 -49.19 13.84 -3.19
C THR A 208 -49.02 12.39 -3.75
N ASP A 209 -48.54 11.36 -3.04
CA ASP A 209 -49.41 10.34 -2.39
C ASP A 209 -48.65 9.19 -1.67
N ARG A 210 -49.40 8.49 -0.82
CA ARG A 210 -49.07 7.55 0.28
C ARG A 210 -48.62 6.10 -0.09
N VAL A 211 -47.62 5.57 0.64
CA VAL A 211 -47.55 4.36 1.56
C VAL A 211 -48.53 3.18 1.29
N PRO A 212 -48.16 1.86 1.34
CA PRO A 212 -47.66 1.19 2.56
C PRO A 212 -46.64 0.02 2.52
N HIS A 213 -46.07 -0.19 3.71
CA HIS A 213 -45.23 -1.30 4.23
C HIS A 213 -46.05 -2.60 4.46
N PRO A 214 -45.40 -3.77 4.62
CA PRO A 214 -45.17 -4.35 5.98
C PRO A 214 -43.79 -5.06 6.12
N GLN A 215 -43.01 -4.80 7.18
CA GLN A 215 -42.92 -5.48 8.49
C GLN A 215 -42.52 -6.98 8.50
N GLN A 216 -41.40 -7.27 9.19
CA GLN A 216 -41.13 -8.38 10.17
C GLN A 216 -39.60 -8.58 10.33
N THR A 217 -38.94 -8.82 11.48
CA THR A 217 -39.22 -8.73 12.93
C THR A 217 -37.84 -8.76 13.63
N GLN A 218 -37.60 -7.88 14.60
CA GLN A 218 -36.43 -7.92 15.50
C GLN A 218 -36.71 -8.84 16.69
N THR A 219 -35.70 -9.55 17.18
CA THR A 219 -35.71 -10.22 18.49
C THR A 219 -34.47 -9.81 19.28
N ILE A 220 -34.71 -9.27 20.48
CA ILE A 220 -33.74 -8.83 21.49
C ILE A 220 -33.81 -9.82 22.65
N ILE A 221 -32.68 -10.41 23.08
CA ILE A 221 -32.50 -11.07 24.41
C ILE A 221 -31.02 -10.89 24.85
N PRO A 222 -30.69 -10.74 26.16
CA PRO A 222 -29.61 -9.87 26.68
C PRO A 222 -28.29 -10.57 27.13
N HIS A 223 -27.29 -9.73 27.48
CA HIS A 223 -25.95 -10.05 28.02
C HIS A 223 -25.93 -10.85 29.36
N PRO A 224 -24.76 -11.45 29.70
CA PRO A 224 -24.03 -11.05 30.92
C PRO A 224 -22.48 -10.93 30.69
N ILE A 225 -21.82 -9.86 31.17
CA ILE A 225 -21.01 -9.70 32.41
C ILE A 225 -19.64 -10.44 32.42
N SER A 226 -18.57 -9.63 32.30
CA SER A 226 -17.27 -9.62 33.01
C SER A 226 -16.24 -10.77 32.94
N GLY A 227 -15.00 -10.43 32.52
CA GLY A 227 -13.75 -11.18 32.71
C GLY A 227 -12.53 -10.34 32.25
N PRO A 228 -11.31 -10.51 32.80
CA PRO A 228 -10.44 -9.41 33.20
C PRO A 228 -9.59 -8.77 32.09
N VAL A 229 -9.18 -7.53 32.35
CA VAL A 229 -8.21 -6.75 31.58
C VAL A 229 -6.83 -7.42 31.69
N GLU A 230 -6.38 -8.06 30.61
CA GLU A 230 -4.99 -8.47 30.46
C GLU A 230 -4.15 -7.26 30.06
N VAL A 231 -3.18 -6.94 30.91
CA VAL A 231 -2.14 -5.94 30.68
C VAL A 231 -1.40 -6.31 29.39
N MET A 232 -1.55 -5.46 28.39
CA MET A 232 -0.92 -5.57 27.09
C MET A 232 0.61 -5.58 27.25
N GLN A 233 1.21 -6.76 27.14
CA GLN A 233 2.66 -6.90 27.04
C GLN A 233 3.12 -6.18 25.77
N MET A 234 3.83 -5.07 25.96
CA MET A 234 4.44 -4.31 24.88
C MET A 234 5.38 -5.23 24.11
N TRP A 235 5.07 -5.41 22.82
CA TRP A 235 6.00 -5.99 21.86
C TRP A 235 7.19 -5.05 21.71
N THR A 236 8.25 -5.27 22.49
CA THR A 236 9.56 -4.68 22.22
C THR A 236 10.12 -5.30 20.95
N ARG A 237 10.12 -4.51 19.87
CA ARG A 237 10.78 -4.88 18.61
C ARG A 237 12.30 -4.84 18.81
N PRO A 238 13.10 -5.77 18.25
CA PRO A 238 14.55 -5.72 18.37
C PRO A 238 15.12 -4.73 17.35
N GLY A 239 15.83 -3.72 17.85
CA GLY A 239 16.61 -2.80 17.03
C GLY A 239 17.48 -1.89 17.90
N PHE A 240 18.80 -1.99 17.72
CA PHE A 240 19.85 -1.08 18.22
C PHE A 240 20.02 -0.94 19.74
N ILE A 241 20.81 -1.84 20.34
CA ILE A 241 21.53 -1.54 21.57
C ILE A 241 22.85 -0.88 21.15
N GLY A 242 22.88 0.46 21.16
CA GLY A 242 24.14 1.18 21.18
C GLY A 242 24.82 0.94 22.52
N GLN A 243 25.91 0.17 22.53
CA GLN A 243 26.78 0.06 23.69
C GLN A 243 27.40 1.44 23.98
N VAL A 244 26.96 2.08 25.07
CA VAL A 244 27.69 3.19 25.68
C VAL A 244 28.73 2.56 26.61
N HIS A 245 29.98 2.50 26.15
CA HIS A 245 31.11 2.16 27.00
C HIS A 245 31.46 3.35 27.90
N PRO A 246 31.64 3.15 29.23
CA PRO A 246 32.28 4.16 30.07
C PRO A 246 33.79 4.24 29.77
N PRO A 247 34.44 5.41 29.97
CA PRO A 247 35.85 5.58 29.68
C PRO A 247 36.72 4.78 30.68
N PRO A 248 37.93 4.35 30.28
CA PRO A 248 38.78 3.54 31.13
C PRO A 248 39.44 4.37 32.24
N GLU A 249 39.38 3.87 33.48
CA GLU A 249 40.12 4.39 34.61
C GLU A 249 41.63 4.14 34.44
N VAL A 250 42.42 5.21 34.48
CA VAL A 250 43.87 5.16 34.46
C VAL A 250 44.38 4.83 35.87
N ASN A 251 44.74 3.57 36.10
CA ASN A 251 45.45 3.16 37.32
C ASN A 251 46.94 3.44 37.19
N PHE A 252 47.42 4.48 37.87
CA PHE A 252 48.85 4.69 38.12
C PHE A 252 49.32 3.72 39.21
N SER A 253 50.02 2.67 38.82
CA SER A 253 50.77 1.83 39.76
C SER A 253 52.24 2.27 39.77
N PHE A 254 52.62 2.99 40.82
CA PHE A 254 54.02 3.16 41.22
C PHE A 254 54.50 1.82 41.80
N ARG A 255 55.53 1.23 41.17
CA ARG A 255 56.42 0.30 41.88
C ARG A 255 57.86 0.79 41.73
N SER A 256 58.40 1.22 42.86
CA SER A 256 59.81 1.45 43.08
C SER A 256 60.53 0.13 43.36
N ILE A 257 61.75 0.05 42.81
CA ILE A 257 62.87 -0.88 43.07
C ILE A 257 62.68 -2.31 42.55
#